data_AF-A0A143YUC8-F1
#
_entry.id   AF-A0A143YUC8-F1
#
_cell.length_a   1.000
_cell.length_b   1.000
_cell.length_c   1.000
_cell.angle_alpha   90.00
_cell.angle_beta   90.00
_cell.angle_gamma   90.00
#
_symmetry.space_group_name_H-M   'P 1'
#
loop_
_entity.id
_entity.type
_entity.pdbx_description
1 polymer ?
#
loop_
_entity_poly.entity_id
_entity_poly.type
_entity_poly.pdbx_seq_one_letter_code
_entity_poly.pdbx_strand_id
1 'polypeptide(L)' 'MDITEEMLIRNLKDAACTKETISAFLHCRQTNEQPKQLELLKKHRHSLLDKIHEDQKAIDCLDYLLYKLK' A
#
# COMPACT_ATOMS: atom_id res chain seq x y z
N MET A 1 -11.15 -5.42 -22.05
CA MET A 1 -10.62 -4.04 -22.11
C MET A 1 -9.18 -4.12 -21.64
N ASP A 2 -8.22 -3.83 -22.51
CA ASP A 2 -6.80 -3.80 -22.15
C ASP A 2 -6.56 -2.60 -21.22
N ILE A 3 -5.88 -2.79 -20.08
CA ILE A 3 -5.58 -1.70 -19.15
C ILE A 3 -4.36 -0.96 -19.69
N THR A 4 -4.54 0.31 -20.08
CA THR A 4 -3.43 1.15 -20.57
C THR A 4 -2.38 1.37 -19.48
N GLU A 5 -1.16 1.71 -19.88
CA GLU A 5 -0.07 1.98 -18.94
C GLU A 5 -0.39 3.20 -18.06
N GLU A 6 -1.03 4.25 -18.61
CA GLU A 6 -1.43 5.42 -17.85
C GLU A 6 -2.47 5.09 -16.78
N MET A 7 -3.48 4.28 -17.13
CA MET A 7 -4.49 3.82 -16.17
C MET A 7 -3.85 3.01 -15.04
N LEU A 8 -2.91 2.14 -15.38
CA LEU A 8 -2.18 1.36 -14.40
C LEU A 8 -1.37 2.26 -13.45
N ILE A 9 -0.58 3.18 -13.99
CA ILE A 9 0.24 4.10 -13.18
C ILE A 9 -0.64 4.94 -12.26
N ARG A 10 -1.79 5.41 -12.76
CA ARG A 10 -2.77 6.14 -11.95
C ARG A 10 -3.28 5.28 -10.80
N ASN A 11 -3.72 4.05 -11.07
CA ASN A 11 -4.22 3.14 -10.04
C ASN A 11 -3.16 2.84 -8.97
N LEU A 12 -1.88 2.68 -9.36
CA LEU A 12 -0.80 2.46 -8.41
C LEU A 12 -0.57 3.70 -7.53
N LYS A 13 -0.62 4.91 -8.10
CA LYS A 13 -0.53 6.17 -7.35
C LYS A 13 -1.70 6.35 -6.39
N ASP A 14 -2.92 6.08 -6.85
CA ASP A 14 -4.14 6.19 -6.05
C ASP A 14 -4.15 5.16 -4.91
N ALA A 15 -3.50 4.01 -5.11
CA ALA A 15 -3.23 3.02 -4.06
C ALA A 15 -2.05 3.40 -3.13
N ALA A 16 -1.55 4.63 -3.22
CA ALA A 16 -0.41 5.14 -2.47
C ALA A 16 0.88 4.32 -2.64
N CYS A 17 1.06 3.62 -3.76
CA CYS A 17 2.32 2.95 -4.07
C CYS A 17 3.43 4.00 -4.20
N THR A 18 4.57 3.74 -3.59
CA THR A 18 5.73 4.63 -3.71
C THR A 18 6.30 4.61 -5.13
N LYS A 19 7.14 5.59 -5.47
CA LYS A 19 7.79 5.67 -6.78
C LYS A 19 8.62 4.40 -7.06
N GLU A 20 9.25 3.86 -6.02
CA GLU A 20 10.06 2.64 -6.08
C GLU A 20 9.18 1.42 -6.40
N THR A 21 8.04 1.27 -5.71
CA THR A 21 7.09 0.18 -5.96
C THR A 21 6.49 0.26 -7.37
N ILE A 22 6.16 1.47 -7.83
CA ILE A 22 5.65 1.70 -9.19
C ILE A 22 6.70 1.31 -10.23
N SER A 23 7.95 1.74 -10.05
CA SER A 23 9.05 1.41 -10.97
C SER A 23 9.29 -0.10 -11.04
N ALA A 24 9.36 -0.78 -9.89
CA ALA A 24 9.52 -2.23 -9.83
C ALA A 24 8.34 -2.97 -10.50
N PHE A 25 7.10 -2.50 -10.28
CA PHE A 25 5.91 -3.07 -10.90
C PHE A 25 5.95 -2.97 -12.43
N LEU A 26 6.30 -1.80 -12.98
CA LEU A 26 6.39 -1.58 -14.41
C LEU A 26 7.51 -2.41 -15.04
N HIS A 27 8.65 -2.55 -14.36
CA HIS A 27 9.74 -3.42 -14.81
C HIS A 27 9.28 -4.88 -14.91
N CYS A 28 8.63 -5.43 -13.87
CA CYS A 28 8.07 -6.78 -13.91
C CYS A 28 7.00 -6.95 -14.99
N ARG A 29 6.25 -5.89 -15.34
CA ARG A 29 5.29 -5.93 -16.46
C ARG A 29 6.02 -6.12 -17.79
N GLN A 30 7.09 -5.38 -18.03
CA GLN A 30 7.89 -5.45 -19.26
C GLN A 30 8.58 -6.81 -19.43
N THR A 31 8.95 -7.46 -18.32
CA THR A 31 9.57 -8.80 -18.32
C THR A 31 8.56 -9.96 -18.26
N ASN A 32 7.25 -9.68 -18.33
CA ASN A 32 6.15 -10.66 -18.19
C ASN A 32 6.14 -11.44 -16.85
N GLU A 33 6.67 -10.86 -15.78
CA GLU A 33 6.75 -11.46 -14.46
C GLU A 33 5.50 -11.16 -13.61
N GLN A 34 4.32 -11.59 -14.08
CA GLN A 34 3.04 -11.39 -13.40
C GLN A 34 3.03 -11.82 -11.91
N PRO A 35 3.62 -12.97 -11.50
CA PRO A 35 3.66 -13.34 -10.10
C PRO A 35 4.37 -12.32 -9.20
N LYS A 36 5.47 -11.73 -9.69
CA LYS A 36 6.21 -10.69 -8.95
C LYS A 36 5.42 -9.40 -8.85
N GLN A 37 4.67 -9.02 -9.89
CA GLN A 37 3.78 -7.87 -9.84
C GLN A 37 2.73 -8.02 -8.73
N LEU A 38 2.11 -9.20 -8.63
CA LEU A 38 1.15 -9.53 -7.57
C LEU A 38 1.79 -9.52 -6.18
N GLU A 39 3.01 -10.03 -6.05
CA GLU A 39 3.76 -10.02 -4.78
C GLU A 39 4.04 -8.59 -4.30
N LEU A 40 4.50 -7.71 -5.19
CA LEU A 40 4.74 -6.29 -4.89
C LEU A 40 3.47 -5.62 -4.34
N LEU A 41 2.32 -5.86 -4.98
CA LEU A 41 1.04 -5.29 -4.53
C LEU A 41 0.58 -5.85 -3.17
N LYS A 42 0.75 -7.17 -2.94
CA LYS A 42 0.42 -7.79 -1.65
C LYS A 42 1.29 -7.25 -0.52
N LYS A 43 2.59 -7.07 -0.77
CA LYS A 43 3.53 -6.47 0.18
C LYS A 43 3.15 -5.03 0.50
N HIS A 44 2.83 -4.23 -0.51
CA HIS A 44 2.35 -2.85 -0.31
C HIS A 44 1.07 -2.81 0.51
N ARG A 45 0.09 -3.67 0.19
CA ARG A 45 -1.14 -3.80 0.98
C ARG A 45 -0.87 -4.15 2.44
N HIS A 46 0.09 -5.03 2.72
CA HIS A 46 0.45 -5.36 4.09
C HIS A 46 1.01 -4.15 4.84
N SER A 47 1.91 -3.39 4.22
CA SER A 47 2.44 -2.15 4.82
C SER A 47 1.36 -1.11 5.12
N LEU A 48 0.32 -0.99 4.28
CA LEU A 48 -0.82 -0.11 4.56
C LEU A 48 -1.62 -0.59 5.78
N LEU A 49 -1.82 -1.90 5.93
CA LEU A 49 -2.48 -2.46 7.10
C LEU A 49 -1.65 -2.27 8.37
N ASP A 50 -0.33 -2.43 8.29
CA ASP A 50 0.57 -2.21 9.42
C ASP A 50 0.44 -0.78 9.97
N LYS A 51 0.41 0.22 9.09
CA LYS A 51 0.19 1.62 9.47
C LYS A 51 -1.15 1.83 10.19
N ILE A 52 -2.23 1.24 9.66
CA ILE A 52 -3.55 1.31 10.31
C ILE A 52 -3.50 0.69 11.71
N HIS A 53 -2.84 -0.47 11.86
CA HIS A 53 -2.70 -1.12 13.15
C HIS A 53 -1.83 -0.32 14.14
N GLU A 54 -0.79 0.36 13.66
CA GLU A 54 0.04 1.26 14.47
C GLU A 54 -0.75 2.48 14.95
N ASP A 55 -1.47 3.14 14.04
CA ASP A 55 -2.32 4.28 14.36
C ASP A 55 -3.43 3.88 15.35
N GLN A 56 -4.05 2.71 15.15
CA GLN A 56 -5.07 2.19 16.07
C GLN A 56 -4.50 1.99 17.49
N LYS A 57 -3.31 1.38 17.62
CA LYS A 57 -2.66 1.22 18.93
C LYS A 57 -2.37 2.55 19.60
N ALA A 58 -1.97 3.56 18.84
CA ALA A 58 -1.72 4.89 19.37
C ALA A 58 -3.02 5.54 19.89
N ILE A 59 -4.12 5.39 19.14
CA ILE A 59 -5.46 5.85 19.54
C ILE A 59 -5.92 5.14 20.81
N ASP A 60 -5.80 3.81 20.88
CA ASP A 60 -6.21 3.04 22.05
C ASP A 60 -5.49 3.51 23.33
N CYS A 61 -4.18 3.78 23.23
CA CYS A 61 -3.39 4.32 24.33
C CYS A 61 -3.86 5.74 24.74
N LEU A 62 -4.17 6.59 23.76
CA LEU A 62 -4.66 7.94 24.00
C LEU A 62 -6.03 7.93 24.66
N ASP A 63 -6.94 7.09 24.19
CA ASP A 63 -8.29 6.93 24.73
C ASP A 63 -8.25 6.43 26.18
N TYR A 64 -7.36 5.49 26.49
CA TYR A 64 -7.13 5.04 27.85
C TYR A 64 -6.65 6.19 28.76
N LEU A 65 -5.70 7.00 28.30
CA LEU A 65 -5.23 8.16 29.05
C LEU A 65 -6.36 9.18 29.29
N LEU A 66 -7.14 9.48 28.26
CA LEU A 66 -8.29 10.39 28.36
C LEU A 66 -9.35 9.88 29.34
N TYR A 67 -9.60 8.57 29.37
CA TYR A 67 -10.50 7.95 30.35
C TYR A 67 -9.99 8.10 31.78
N LYS A 68 -8.67 7.98 32.02
CA LYS A 68 -8.07 8.11 33.36
C LYS A 68 -8.04 9.53 33.91
N LEU A 69 -8.13 10.55 33.05
CA LEU A 69 -8.16 11.95 33.45
C LEU A 69 -9.58 12.47 33.72
N LYS A 70 -10.62 11.66 33.45
CA LYS A 70 -12.01 11.92 33.83
C LYS A 70 -12.27 11.40 35.24
#